data_AF-A0A3D1ZGX7-F1
#
_entry.id   AF-A0A3D1ZGX7-F1
#
_cell.length_a   1.000
_cell.length_b   1.000
_cell.length_c   1.000
_cell.angle_alpha   90.00
_cell.angle_beta   90.00
_cell.angle_gamma   90.00
#
_symmetry.space_group_name_H-M   'P 1'
#
loop_
_entity.id
_entity.type
_entity.pdbx_description
1 polymer ?
#
loop_
_entity_poly.entity_id
_entity_poly.type
_entity_poly.pdbx_seq_one_letter_code
_entity_poly.pdbx_strand_id
1 'polypeptide(L)'
;MNIPKILLFALLAALSLSIAACGSESEPEHRTLNLEVSEGAINLSGEELRVTQGDTVTVSVASDEHGLFHLHGYDHEVPVGPGEAAEFTFNASASGRFNFTFHPAGEEAVVDHGTLFESDILENGQSFTFKITDDLAGHEIVYHNHMNHEMTGSISVSEISGAADFVAIDALAGGAFSPLQVTVSVSSTVVWTNTVDEHQRIASGPPPENPE
;
A
#
# COMPACT_ATOMS: atom_id res chain seq x y z
N MET A 1 -50.69 -85.30 -20.61
CA MET A 1 -50.20 -84.17 -21.44
C MET A 1 -48.72 -83.99 -21.16
N ASN A 2 -47.92 -83.88 -22.22
CA ASN A 2 -46.52 -84.34 -22.33
C ASN A 2 -45.46 -83.22 -22.17
N ILE A 3 -44.40 -83.48 -21.35
CA ILE A 3 -42.93 -83.29 -21.53
C ILE A 3 -42.38 -81.83 -21.84
N PRO A 4 -41.06 -81.47 -21.76
CA PRO A 4 -40.16 -81.18 -20.61
C PRO A 4 -39.26 -79.89 -20.70
N LYS A 5 -38.35 -79.74 -19.70
CA LYS A 5 -36.89 -79.36 -19.73
C LYS A 5 -36.39 -78.07 -20.41
N ILE A 6 -35.66 -77.29 -19.59
CA ILE A 6 -34.38 -76.59 -19.84
C ILE A 6 -34.41 -75.46 -20.89
N LEU A 7 -34.12 -74.21 -20.48
CA LEU A 7 -32.90 -73.50 -20.90
C LEU A 7 -32.80 -72.11 -20.24
N LEU A 8 -31.57 -71.84 -19.81
CA LEU A 8 -31.00 -70.58 -19.36
C LEU A 8 -31.25 -69.42 -20.34
N PHE A 9 -31.75 -68.28 -19.85
CA PHE A 9 -31.58 -66.98 -20.52
C PHE A 9 -31.20 -65.93 -19.47
N ALA A 10 -29.94 -65.52 -19.53
CA ALA A 10 -29.41 -64.36 -18.82
C ALA A 10 -29.96 -63.07 -19.44
N LEU A 11 -30.48 -62.14 -18.62
CA LEU A 11 -30.62 -60.74 -19.01
C LEU A 11 -30.71 -59.82 -17.78
N LEU A 12 -29.57 -59.18 -17.48
CA LEU A 12 -29.41 -57.75 -17.20
C LEU A 12 -30.41 -57.05 -16.26
N ALA A 13 -29.95 -56.72 -15.05
CA ALA A 13 -30.12 -55.38 -14.49
C ALA A 13 -29.02 -55.14 -13.44
N ALA A 14 -28.14 -54.20 -13.76
CA ALA A 14 -27.01 -53.79 -12.94
C ALA A 14 -27.49 -53.37 -11.54
N LEU A 15 -27.04 -54.09 -10.52
CA LEU A 15 -27.12 -53.61 -9.14
C LEU A 15 -26.07 -52.51 -9.02
N SER A 16 -26.56 -51.27 -9.00
CA SER A 16 -25.79 -50.04 -8.85
C SER A 16 -24.93 -50.10 -7.58
N LEU A 17 -23.65 -50.39 -7.76
CA LEU A 17 -22.62 -50.15 -6.77
C LEU A 17 -22.41 -48.63 -6.74
N SER A 18 -23.13 -47.94 -5.86
CA SER A 18 -22.89 -46.53 -5.55
C SER A 18 -21.51 -46.43 -4.91
N ILE A 19 -20.48 -46.20 -5.72
CA ILE A 19 -19.21 -45.70 -5.22
C ILE A 19 -19.54 -44.28 -4.75
N ALA A 20 -19.82 -44.13 -3.45
CA ALA A 20 -19.69 -42.86 -2.78
C ALA A 20 -18.22 -42.48 -2.93
N ALA A 21 -17.90 -41.76 -4.00
CA ALA A 21 -16.67 -41.00 -4.08
C ALA A 21 -16.79 -39.94 -2.99
N CYS A 22 -16.37 -40.27 -1.77
CA CYS A 22 -16.01 -39.26 -0.80
C CYS A 22 -14.88 -38.47 -1.46
N GLY A 23 -15.21 -37.30 -2.02
CA GLY A 23 -14.21 -36.27 -2.19
C GLY A 23 -13.64 -36.03 -0.80
N SER A 24 -12.35 -36.27 -0.63
CA SER A 24 -11.64 -35.80 0.55
C SER A 24 -11.70 -34.28 0.52
N GLU A 25 -12.62 -33.68 1.27
CA GLU A 25 -12.46 -32.29 1.68
C GLU A 25 -11.17 -32.28 2.51
N SER A 26 -10.09 -31.75 1.93
CA SER A 26 -8.82 -31.60 2.66
C SER A 26 -9.08 -30.71 3.87
N GLU A 27 -8.67 -31.17 5.04
CA GLU A 27 -8.81 -30.42 6.28
C GLU A 27 -8.01 -29.10 6.19
N PRO A 28 -8.50 -27.98 6.76
CA PRO A 28 -7.79 -26.71 6.72
C PRO A 28 -6.34 -26.82 7.21
N GLU A 29 -5.40 -26.29 6.43
CA GLU A 29 -3.97 -26.27 6.78
C GLU A 29 -3.48 -24.85 7.10
N HIS A 30 -2.37 -24.76 7.84
CA HIS A 30 -1.64 -23.50 8.02
C HIS A 30 -0.50 -23.44 6.99
N ARG A 31 -0.50 -22.40 6.15
CA ARG A 31 0.50 -22.16 5.11
C ARG A 31 1.27 -20.88 5.41
N THR A 32 2.56 -20.87 5.10
CA THR A 32 3.42 -19.68 5.22
C THR A 32 3.97 -19.31 3.86
N LEU A 33 3.99 -18.01 3.56
CA LEU A 33 4.57 -17.43 2.36
C LEU A 33 5.56 -16.34 2.75
N ASN A 34 6.80 -16.48 2.30
CA ASN A 34 7.83 -15.46 2.48
C ASN A 34 8.01 -14.72 1.16
N LEU A 35 8.06 -13.38 1.23
CA LEU A 35 8.20 -12.48 0.11
C LEU A 35 9.31 -11.48 0.38
N GLU A 36 9.94 -11.03 -0.69
CA GLU A 36 10.93 -9.97 -0.65
C GLU A 36 10.53 -8.88 -1.63
N VAL A 37 10.56 -7.64 -1.21
CA VAL A 37 10.46 -6.48 -2.10
C VAL A 37 11.87 -5.92 -2.27
N SER A 38 12.33 -5.84 -3.51
CA SER A 38 13.59 -5.20 -3.86
C SER A 38 13.45 -4.38 -5.13
N GLU A 39 13.96 -3.16 -5.14
CA GLU A 39 13.90 -2.25 -6.30
C GLU A 39 12.46 -2.09 -6.86
N GLY A 40 11.49 -1.89 -5.96
CA GLY A 40 10.07 -1.73 -6.27
C GLY A 40 9.35 -2.99 -6.75
N ALA A 41 10.01 -4.14 -6.82
CA ALA A 41 9.44 -5.39 -7.33
C ALA A 41 9.25 -6.43 -6.22
N ILE A 42 8.11 -7.11 -6.23
CA ILE A 42 7.85 -8.26 -5.36
C ILE A 42 8.50 -9.51 -5.96
N ASN A 43 9.47 -10.05 -5.25
CA ASN A 43 10.09 -11.33 -5.50
C ASN A 43 9.43 -12.42 -4.65
N LEU A 44 8.88 -13.40 -5.35
CA LEU A 44 8.39 -14.64 -4.74
C LEU A 44 9.55 -15.63 -4.65
N SER A 45 9.93 -16.02 -3.42
CA SER A 45 10.87 -17.11 -3.23
C SER A 45 10.19 -18.47 -3.51
N GLY A 46 9.86 -18.78 -4.76
CA GLY A 46 9.24 -20.06 -5.15
C GLY A 46 8.21 -19.97 -6.28
N GLU A 47 7.49 -21.08 -6.51
CA GLU A 47 6.32 -21.11 -7.40
C GLU A 47 5.07 -20.57 -6.68
N GLU A 48 4.08 -20.10 -7.45
CA GLU A 48 2.77 -19.63 -7.00
C GLU A 48 2.19 -20.42 -5.80
N LEU A 49 1.87 -19.73 -4.69
CA LEU A 49 1.20 -20.36 -3.55
C LEU A 49 -0.23 -20.76 -3.95
N ARG A 50 -0.51 -22.06 -3.87
CA ARG A 50 -1.86 -22.62 -4.00
C ARG A 50 -2.36 -23.08 -2.64
N VAL A 51 -3.48 -22.52 -2.21
CA VAL A 51 -4.15 -22.83 -0.94
C VAL A 51 -5.56 -23.36 -1.21
N THR A 52 -6.10 -24.10 -0.25
CA THR A 52 -7.49 -24.56 -0.28
C THR A 52 -8.36 -23.56 0.50
N GLN A 53 -9.63 -23.45 0.10
CA GLN A 53 -10.59 -22.65 0.84
C GLN A 53 -10.68 -23.16 2.28
N GLY A 54 -10.50 -22.27 3.27
CA GLY A 54 -10.46 -22.59 4.69
C GLY A 54 -9.06 -22.60 5.30
N ASP A 55 -7.99 -22.70 4.48
CA ASP A 55 -6.62 -22.64 4.98
C ASP A 55 -6.33 -21.32 5.70
N THR A 56 -5.48 -21.35 6.73
CA THR A 56 -4.90 -20.14 7.33
C THR A 56 -3.58 -19.85 6.66
N VAL A 57 -3.37 -18.62 6.20
CA VAL A 57 -2.16 -18.22 5.46
C VAL A 57 -1.48 -17.09 6.23
N THR A 58 -0.22 -17.30 6.60
CA THR A 58 0.68 -16.25 7.12
C THR A 58 1.61 -15.79 6.02
N VAL A 59 1.68 -14.49 5.80
CA VAL A 59 2.57 -13.85 4.84
C VAL A 59 3.60 -13.04 5.62
N SER A 60 4.88 -13.26 5.32
CA SER A 60 6.02 -12.52 5.85
C SER A 60 6.70 -11.80 4.69
N VAL A 61 6.86 -10.47 4.79
CA VAL A 61 7.38 -9.61 3.72
C VAL A 61 8.59 -8.84 4.21
N ALA A 62 9.76 -9.15 3.67
CA ALA A 62 10.95 -8.32 3.81
C ALA A 62 10.97 -7.27 2.70
N SER A 63 11.48 -6.07 2.97
CA SER A 63 11.65 -5.04 1.96
C SER A 63 12.92 -4.23 2.20
N ASP A 64 13.61 -3.85 1.12
CA ASP A 64 14.74 -2.91 1.15
C ASP A 64 14.31 -1.44 0.97
N GLU A 65 13.02 -1.18 0.79
CA GLU A 65 12.44 0.14 0.61
C GLU A 65 11.14 0.29 1.39
N HIS A 66 10.79 1.51 1.79
CA HIS A 66 9.51 1.75 2.45
C HIS A 66 8.38 1.67 1.43
N GLY A 67 7.21 1.17 1.85
CA GLY A 67 6.01 1.19 1.01
C GLY A 67 4.85 0.38 1.59
N LEU A 68 3.77 0.28 0.82
CA LEU A 68 2.57 -0.46 1.18
C LEU A 68 2.47 -1.74 0.36
N PHE A 69 2.50 -2.87 1.04
CA PHE A 69 2.29 -4.17 0.42
C PHE A 69 0.80 -4.55 0.48
N HIS A 70 0.19 -4.80 -0.66
CA HIS A 70 -1.25 -5.05 -0.81
C HIS A 70 -1.53 -6.44 -1.40
N LEU A 71 -2.28 -7.28 -0.69
CA LEU A 71 -2.94 -8.49 -1.21
C LEU A 71 -4.35 -8.19 -1.76
N HIS A 72 -4.49 -8.27 -3.08
CA HIS A 72 -5.78 -8.06 -3.76
C HIS A 72 -6.83 -9.10 -3.35
N GLY A 73 -8.10 -8.69 -3.34
CA GLY A 73 -9.25 -9.57 -3.10
C GLY A 73 -9.51 -9.94 -1.64
N TYR A 74 -8.51 -9.87 -0.77
CA TYR A 74 -8.68 -9.86 0.69
C TYR A 74 -8.58 -8.46 1.29
N ASP A 75 -8.16 -7.46 0.50
CA ASP A 75 -8.05 -6.05 0.91
C ASP A 75 -7.15 -5.89 2.15
N HIS A 76 -6.04 -6.63 2.15
CA HIS A 76 -5.03 -6.60 3.20
C HIS A 76 -3.86 -5.75 2.75
N GLU A 77 -3.62 -4.68 3.51
CA GLU A 77 -2.51 -3.75 3.31
C GLU A 77 -1.61 -3.78 4.55
N VAL A 78 -0.30 -3.91 4.33
CA VAL A 78 0.69 -3.90 5.41
C VAL A 78 1.86 -2.99 5.05
N PRO A 79 2.29 -2.10 5.96
CA PRO A 79 3.48 -1.29 5.75
C PRO A 79 4.73 -2.17 5.81
N VAL A 80 5.64 -1.97 4.87
CA VAL A 80 6.93 -2.68 4.81
C VAL A 80 8.07 -1.67 4.74
N GLY A 81 9.28 -2.11 5.11
CA GLY A 81 10.48 -1.29 5.07
C GLY A 81 11.74 -2.02 5.53
N PRO A 82 12.91 -1.38 5.45
CA PRO A 82 14.18 -1.97 5.84
C PRO A 82 14.24 -2.35 7.32
N GLY A 83 14.85 -3.51 7.60
CA GLY A 83 15.27 -3.92 8.95
C GLY A 83 14.54 -5.14 9.49
N GLU A 84 13.20 -5.12 9.53
CA GLU A 84 12.37 -6.22 10.02
C GLU A 84 11.25 -6.54 9.02
N ALA A 85 10.99 -7.83 8.82
CA ALA A 85 9.91 -8.28 7.94
C ALA A 85 8.54 -8.00 8.57
N ALA A 86 7.60 -7.47 7.79
CA ALA A 86 6.22 -7.32 8.22
C ALA A 86 5.47 -8.64 8.07
N GLU A 87 4.57 -8.95 8.99
CA GLU A 87 3.78 -10.18 8.96
C GLU A 87 2.28 -9.91 9.09
N PHE A 88 1.48 -10.61 8.29
CA PHE A 88 0.02 -10.66 8.45
C PHE A 88 -0.51 -12.08 8.22
N THR A 89 -1.70 -12.36 8.73
CA THR A 89 -2.35 -13.68 8.62
C THR A 89 -3.81 -13.53 8.24
N PHE A 90 -4.28 -14.36 7.30
CA PHE A 90 -5.67 -14.37 6.85
C PHE A 90 -6.19 -15.80 6.65
N ASN A 91 -7.52 -15.97 6.64
CA ASN A 91 -8.15 -17.24 6.27
C ASN A 91 -8.54 -17.19 4.79
N ALA A 92 -8.21 -18.23 4.03
CA ALA A 92 -8.50 -18.36 2.61
C ALA A 92 -10.00 -18.61 2.37
N SER A 93 -10.84 -17.58 2.49
CA SER A 93 -12.30 -17.69 2.33
C SER A 93 -12.80 -17.49 0.89
N ALA A 94 -11.99 -16.88 0.02
CA ALA A 94 -12.35 -16.56 -1.35
C ALA A 94 -11.63 -17.48 -2.35
N SER A 95 -12.35 -17.91 -3.39
CA SER A 95 -11.78 -18.66 -4.52
C SER A 95 -11.35 -17.71 -5.64
N GLY A 96 -10.20 -17.98 -6.26
CA GLY A 96 -9.67 -17.16 -7.33
C GLY A 96 -8.15 -17.09 -7.34
N ARG A 97 -7.64 -16.21 -8.18
CA ARG A 97 -6.22 -15.82 -8.22
C ARG A 97 -6.12 -14.40 -7.69
N PHE A 98 -5.30 -14.23 -6.67
CA PHE A 98 -5.09 -12.95 -6.01
C PHE A 98 -3.64 -12.55 -6.20
N ASN A 99 -3.44 -11.31 -6.67
CA ASN A 99 -2.12 -10.77 -6.89
C ASN A 99 -1.65 -10.02 -5.65
N PHE A 100 -0.35 -9.90 -5.52
CA PHE A 100 0.27 -8.94 -4.62
C PHE A 100 0.73 -7.72 -5.41
N THR A 101 0.63 -6.54 -4.81
CA THR A 101 1.18 -5.31 -5.35
C THR A 101 1.95 -4.61 -4.25
N PHE A 102 3.06 -3.99 -4.64
CA PHE A 102 3.83 -3.15 -3.76
C PHE A 102 3.71 -1.73 -4.28
N HIS A 103 3.34 -0.81 -3.39
CA HIS A 103 3.29 0.61 -3.65
C HIS A 103 4.48 1.23 -2.94
N PRO A 104 5.56 1.59 -3.65
CA PRO A 104 6.70 2.27 -3.06
C PRO A 104 6.23 3.50 -2.28
N ALA A 105 6.74 3.68 -1.07
CA ALA A 105 6.57 4.95 -0.37
C ALA A 105 7.28 6.01 -1.22
N GLY A 106 6.54 7.01 -1.68
CA GLY A 106 7.02 7.97 -2.68
C GLY A 106 6.65 7.63 -4.13
N GLU A 107 5.82 6.61 -4.39
CA GLU A 107 4.96 6.66 -5.58
C GLU A 107 3.99 7.82 -5.34
N GLU A 108 4.39 9.00 -5.83
CA GLU A 108 3.73 10.28 -5.65
C GLU A 108 2.21 10.08 -5.73
N ALA A 109 1.48 10.44 -4.66
CA ALA A 109 0.23 11.12 -4.96
C ALA A 109 0.70 12.31 -5.80
N VAL A 110 0.52 12.23 -7.12
CA VAL A 110 0.81 13.36 -8.01
C VAL A 110 -0.21 14.41 -7.63
N VAL A 111 0.14 15.15 -6.59
CA VAL A 111 -0.55 16.32 -6.12
C VAL A 111 -0.24 17.34 -7.20
N ASP A 112 -1.19 17.51 -8.11
CA ASP A 112 -1.10 18.57 -9.11
C ASP A 112 -0.78 19.89 -8.40
N HIS A 113 -0.01 20.73 -9.09
CA HIS A 113 0.45 22.02 -8.58
C HIS A 113 -0.64 22.79 -7.82
N GLY A 114 -0.41 23.06 -6.54
CA GLY A 114 -1.27 23.84 -5.65
C GLY A 114 -2.52 23.14 -5.13
N THR A 115 -2.74 21.85 -5.41
CA THR A 115 -4.04 21.21 -5.10
C THR A 115 -4.29 20.91 -3.62
N LEU A 116 -3.26 20.61 -2.81
CA LEU A 116 -3.43 20.43 -1.36
C LEU A 116 -3.43 21.76 -0.63
N PHE A 117 -2.50 22.65 -1.00
CA PHE A 117 -2.44 23.99 -0.45
C PHE A 117 -1.69 24.98 -1.34
N GLU A 118 -2.08 26.23 -1.21
CA GLU A 118 -1.30 27.40 -1.59
C GLU A 118 -1.41 28.45 -0.48
N SER A 119 -0.29 29.04 -0.07
CA SER A 119 -0.31 30.15 0.87
C SER A 119 -0.68 31.47 0.17
N ASP A 120 -1.11 32.44 0.97
CA ASP A 120 -0.99 33.85 0.61
C ASP A 120 0.49 34.27 0.52
N ILE A 121 0.75 35.51 0.11
CA ILE A 121 2.09 36.10 0.21
C ILE A 121 2.47 36.22 1.68
N LEU A 122 3.62 35.68 2.04
CA LEU A 122 4.21 35.76 3.37
C LEU A 122 5.27 36.85 3.41
N GLU A 123 5.04 37.86 4.25
CA GLU A 123 6.02 38.87 4.65
C GLU A 123 6.97 38.31 5.71
N ASN A 124 8.10 39.00 5.97
CA ASN A 124 9.06 38.60 7.00
C ASN A 124 8.38 38.39 8.36
N GLY A 125 8.61 37.21 8.96
CA GLY A 125 8.07 36.79 10.25
C GLY A 125 6.65 36.23 10.19
N GLN A 126 5.99 36.21 9.02
CA GLN A 126 4.69 35.56 8.86
C GLN A 126 4.83 34.07 8.63
N SER A 127 3.81 33.32 9.05
CA SER A 127 3.76 31.88 8.90
C SER A 127 2.53 31.40 8.15
N PHE A 128 2.70 30.33 7.40
CA PHE A 128 1.63 29.53 6.81
C PHE A 128 1.61 28.16 7.50
N THR A 129 0.40 27.59 7.69
CA THR A 129 0.24 26.31 8.37
C THR A 129 -0.62 25.35 7.57
N PHE A 130 -0.23 24.08 7.56
CA PHE A 130 -1.01 23.00 6.96
C PHE A 130 -1.17 21.86 7.96
N LYS A 131 -2.41 21.39 8.16
CA LYS A 131 -2.70 20.27 9.05
C LYS A 131 -2.73 18.97 8.25
N ILE A 132 -1.97 17.98 8.70
CA ILE A 132 -1.95 16.65 8.12
C ILE A 132 -3.23 15.90 8.51
N THR A 133 -3.98 15.44 7.52
CA THR A 133 -5.21 14.66 7.66
C THR A 133 -4.96 13.18 7.43
N ASP A 134 -5.90 12.35 7.87
CA ASP A 134 -5.76 10.88 7.85
C ASP A 134 -5.59 10.32 6.43
N ASP A 135 -6.18 10.96 5.41
CA ASP A 135 -6.08 10.58 4.00
C ASP A 135 -4.69 10.80 3.39
N LEU A 136 -3.81 11.53 4.09
CA LEU A 136 -2.43 11.76 3.68
C LEU A 136 -1.46 10.77 4.34
N ALA A 137 -1.94 9.86 5.19
CA ALA A 137 -1.12 8.82 5.81
C ALA A 137 -0.34 8.02 4.76
N GLY A 138 0.95 7.77 5.00
CA GLY A 138 1.81 6.99 4.11
C GLY A 138 2.29 7.72 2.85
N HIS A 139 1.78 8.92 2.58
CA HIS A 139 2.13 9.68 1.38
C HIS A 139 3.32 10.62 1.63
N GLU A 140 4.05 10.93 0.55
CA GLU A 140 4.96 12.07 0.51
C GLU A 140 4.24 13.27 -0.13
N ILE A 141 4.37 14.44 0.49
CA ILE A 141 3.85 15.71 -0.05
C ILE A 141 5.04 16.55 -0.49
N VAL A 142 5.21 16.68 -1.80
CA VAL A 142 6.14 17.65 -2.39
C VAL A 142 5.56 19.05 -2.27
N TYR A 143 6.40 20.04 -2.02
CA TYR A 143 6.04 21.45 -2.06
C TYR A 143 7.20 22.29 -2.61
N HIS A 144 6.91 23.50 -3.05
CA HIS A 144 7.90 24.43 -3.55
C HIS A 144 7.52 25.86 -3.23
N ASN A 145 8.45 26.78 -3.53
CA ASN A 145 8.18 28.19 -3.45
C ASN A 145 7.54 28.68 -4.75
N HIS A 146 6.29 29.11 -4.70
CA HIS A 146 5.52 29.54 -5.86
C HIS A 146 6.07 30.85 -6.49
N MET A 147 6.96 31.58 -5.80
CA MET A 147 7.66 32.74 -6.35
C MET A 147 9.01 32.37 -6.99
N ASN A 148 9.58 31.21 -6.64
CA ASN A 148 10.88 30.74 -7.11
C ASN A 148 10.91 29.20 -7.21
N HIS A 149 10.90 28.68 -8.44
CA HIS A 149 10.73 27.26 -8.72
C HIS A 149 12.02 26.44 -8.67
N GLU A 150 13.15 27.03 -8.25
CA GLU A 150 14.46 26.36 -8.23
C GLU A 150 14.59 25.29 -7.14
N MET A 151 13.77 25.36 -6.08
CA MET A 151 13.87 24.50 -4.90
C MET A 151 12.53 23.89 -4.53
N THR A 152 12.55 22.60 -4.24
CA THR A 152 11.46 21.84 -3.63
C THR A 152 11.84 21.39 -2.22
N GLY A 153 10.83 21.16 -1.39
CA GLY A 153 10.96 20.39 -0.15
C GLY A 153 9.93 19.27 -0.12
N SER A 154 10.05 18.38 0.86
CA SER A 154 9.09 17.28 1.02
C SER A 154 8.68 17.03 2.47
N ILE A 155 7.47 16.50 2.64
CA ILE A 155 6.90 16.05 3.91
C ILE A 155 6.57 14.57 3.76
N SER A 156 7.27 13.71 4.49
CA SER A 156 6.93 12.29 4.60
C SER A 156 5.92 12.10 5.74
N VAL A 157 4.72 11.60 5.43
CA VAL A 157 3.65 11.40 6.42
C VAL A 157 3.66 9.95 6.91
N SER A 158 3.94 9.76 8.20
CA SER A 158 3.87 8.45 8.84
C SER A 158 2.43 7.94 8.91
N GLU A 159 2.21 6.67 8.58
CA GLU A 159 0.93 5.98 8.76
C GLU A 159 0.54 5.81 10.24
N ILE A 160 1.53 5.89 11.13
CA ILE A 160 1.29 5.81 12.56
C ILE A 160 0.76 7.17 13.03
N SER A 161 -0.51 7.16 13.42
CA SER A 161 -1.13 8.29 14.10
C SER A 161 -0.34 8.64 15.36
N GLY A 162 0.18 9.86 15.40
CA GLY A 162 0.99 10.38 16.50
C GLY A 162 0.20 11.37 17.34
N ALA A 163 0.85 11.91 18.38
CA ALA A 163 0.31 13.08 19.06
C ALA A 163 0.33 14.27 18.10
N ALA A 164 -0.71 15.12 18.13
CA ALA A 164 -0.70 16.36 17.37
C ALA A 164 0.45 17.26 17.85
N ASP A 165 1.38 17.57 16.95
CA ASP A 165 2.51 18.45 17.19
C ASP A 165 2.66 19.51 16.09
N PHE A 166 3.66 20.37 16.25
CA PHE A 166 4.01 21.41 15.28
C PHE A 166 5.41 21.14 14.75
N VAL A 167 5.53 21.09 13.42
CA VAL A 167 6.80 20.88 12.73
C VAL A 167 7.14 22.12 11.94
N ALA A 168 8.27 22.75 12.29
CA ALA A 168 8.67 24.04 11.73
C ALA A 168 9.59 23.89 10.51
N ILE A 169 9.36 24.73 9.51
CA ILE A 169 10.17 24.88 8.31
C ILE A 169 10.39 26.38 8.08
N ASP A 170 11.64 26.80 7.95
CA ASP A 170 11.97 28.18 7.61
C ASP A 170 12.04 28.35 6.09
N ALA A 171 11.36 29.36 5.56
CA ALA A 171 11.56 29.85 4.19
C ALA A 171 12.67 30.89 4.19
N LEU A 172 13.67 30.67 3.35
CA LEU A 172 14.95 31.37 3.32
C LEU A 172 15.11 32.16 2.01
N ALA A 173 16.16 32.97 1.95
CA ALA A 173 16.54 33.73 0.75
C ALA A 173 16.70 32.82 -0.47
N GLY A 174 16.31 33.32 -1.65
CA GLY A 174 16.41 32.56 -2.89
C GLY A 174 15.43 31.38 -2.97
N GLY A 175 14.37 31.38 -2.15
CA GLY A 175 13.31 30.37 -2.17
C GLY A 175 13.66 29.03 -1.52
N ALA A 176 14.78 28.94 -0.81
CA ALA A 176 15.20 27.72 -0.12
C ALA A 176 14.37 27.45 1.15
N PHE A 177 14.41 26.20 1.63
CA PHE A 177 13.75 25.78 2.87
C PHE A 177 14.74 25.13 3.84
N SER A 178 14.49 25.26 5.14
CA SER A 178 15.24 24.54 6.17
C SER A 178 14.33 24.07 7.31
N PRO A 179 14.28 22.76 7.62
CA PRO A 179 14.86 21.66 6.82
C PRO A 179 14.16 21.49 5.46
N LEU A 180 14.82 20.83 4.50
CA LEU A 180 14.24 20.52 3.18
C LEU A 180 13.25 19.36 3.22
N GLN A 181 13.47 18.41 4.13
CA GLN A 181 12.59 17.26 4.33
C GLN A 181 12.25 17.14 5.81
N VAL A 182 10.98 16.83 6.09
CA VAL A 182 10.49 16.50 7.43
C VAL A 182 9.69 15.21 7.40
N THR A 183 9.69 14.49 8.51
CA THR A 183 8.76 13.38 8.76
C THR A 183 7.75 13.83 9.80
N VAL A 184 6.47 13.61 9.54
CA VAL A 184 5.36 14.04 10.41
C VAL A 184 4.37 12.90 10.62
N SER A 185 3.63 12.91 11.72
CA SER A 185 2.50 11.99 11.90
C SER A 185 1.20 12.60 11.38
N VAL A 186 0.20 11.75 11.15
CA VAL A 186 -1.19 12.20 11.00
C VAL A 186 -1.59 13.11 12.18
N SER A 187 -2.39 14.15 11.92
CA SER A 187 -2.79 15.22 12.86
C SER A 187 -1.71 16.25 13.23
N SER A 188 -0.47 16.10 12.77
CA SER A 188 0.57 17.14 12.92
C SER A 188 0.19 18.40 12.14
N THR A 189 0.74 19.55 12.54
CA THR A 189 0.64 20.80 11.79
C THR A 189 2.03 21.25 11.35
N VAL A 190 2.24 21.33 10.04
CA VAL A 190 3.47 21.88 9.47
C VAL A 190 3.35 23.40 9.40
N VAL A 191 4.40 24.10 9.81
CA VAL A 191 4.45 25.56 9.91
C VAL A 191 5.64 26.07 9.09
N TRP A 192 5.36 26.75 7.99
CA TRP A 192 6.37 27.49 7.24
C TRP A 192 6.45 28.92 7.77
N THR A 193 7.65 29.43 8.07
CA THR A 193 7.85 30.82 8.48
C THR A 193 8.79 31.53 7.51
N ASN A 194 8.38 32.69 6.98
CA ASN A 194 9.29 33.51 6.20
C ASN A 194 10.31 34.18 7.15
N THR A 195 11.59 33.90 6.95
CA THR A 195 12.67 34.45 7.80
C THR A 195 13.47 35.55 7.12
N VAL A 196 13.05 35.96 5.92
CA VAL A 196 13.74 36.94 5.08
C VAL A 196 12.78 38.05 4.61
N ASP A 197 13.34 39.15 4.13
CA ASP A 197 12.56 40.30 3.63
C ASP A 197 11.95 40.05 2.23
N GLU A 198 12.42 39.02 1.52
CA GLU A 198 11.83 38.59 0.25
C GLU A 198 10.45 37.97 0.50
N HIS A 199 9.46 38.36 -0.30
CA HIS A 199 8.15 37.72 -0.26
C HIS A 199 8.26 36.24 -0.62
N GLN A 200 7.62 35.40 0.19
CA GLN A 200 7.55 33.95 -0.04
C GLN A 200 6.09 33.54 -0.31
N ARG A 201 5.90 32.50 -1.12
CA ARG A 201 4.59 31.88 -1.30
C ARG A 201 4.81 30.38 -1.43
N ILE A 202 4.09 29.57 -0.67
CA ILE A 202 4.31 28.12 -0.61
C ILE A 202 3.16 27.43 -1.35
N ALA A 203 3.48 26.45 -2.20
CA ALA A 203 2.48 25.65 -2.90
C ALA A 203 2.85 24.17 -2.82
N SER A 204 1.84 23.31 -2.66
CA SER A 204 2.00 21.85 -2.77
C SER A 204 2.20 21.42 -4.21
N GLY A 205 2.73 20.22 -4.41
CA GLY A 205 2.98 19.64 -5.73
C GLY A 205 4.29 20.14 -6.37
N PRO A 206 4.66 19.58 -7.53
CA PRO A 206 5.82 20.03 -8.28
C PRO A 206 5.62 21.45 -8.82
N PRO A 207 6.70 22.23 -9.03
CA PRO A 207 6.61 23.47 -9.79
C PRO A 207 6.12 23.19 -11.22
N PRO A 208 5.42 24.14 -11.85
CA PRO A 208 4.98 23.96 -13.23
C PRO A 208 6.21 23.77 -14.14
N GLU A 209 6.10 22.86 -15.11
CA GLU A 209 7.15 22.72 -16.13
C GLU A 209 7.33 24.08 -16.83
N ASN A 210 8.56 24.57 -16.86
CA ASN A 210 8.89 25.82 -17.53
C ASN A 210 8.58 25.62 -19.03
N PRO A 211 7.70 26.42 -19.66
CA PRO A 211 7.48 26.28 -21.08
C PRO A 211 8.80 26.59 -21.81
N GLU A 212 9.29 25.61 -22.57
CA GLU A 212 10.44 25.79 -23.48
C GLU A 212 10.23 26.97 -24.44
#